data_AF-A0A2W6ALC5-F1
#
_entry.id   AF-A0A2W6ALC5-F1
#
_cell.length_a   1.000
_cell.length_b   1.000
_cell.length_c   1.000
_cell.angle_alpha   90.00
_cell.angle_beta   90.00
_cell.angle_gamma   90.00
#
_symmetry.space_group_name_H-M   'P 1'
#
loop_
_entity.id
_entity.type
_entity.pdbx_description
1 polymer ?
#
loop_
_entity_poly.entity_id
_entity_poly.type
_entity_poly.pdbx_seq_one_letter_code
_entity_poly.pdbx_strand_id
1 'polypeptide(L)'
;MAGRSLFPHAFGLENERPLWTPRSLDRCLFLALVYPIAMIFVIWAVAGNAGPAEMALGLKPDVSGLARSLVAAAAIFVGFVLWSFFRRKGRNSSVWGRVTDKIDGVGATAIVAALIALGTVGGATALTAFGFVGAGAVAFGVAVVGAVASTNRVAGAVTVATAVPIAFGLAFGLGGEPQSIVAVVVAAAATATLGILLLCWIAIKCGAQGVFLFFFIPAAIMACLAAVNLLLPLTTWRYTGPLLLFQGLLTLINAPFNWASVGLTRALLRRGLELKGWWPYFLAFINVLLTTAIVAALALAMVIAIQAFNEVVAHGVQPPMVPRDLPFEGIALGGLFEGISKNPAAPEYWWIYALLLATMIPSLISLMIGGASLTSGIPGLPSLLLRFMPEGKVEAWNRTWLAVVLTAQLFLGATLGVVAGAFLVVALSVYVMPDAGLSLLEQARAVAALDLPAQVGAYLARFL
;
A
#
# COMPACT_ATOMS: atom_id res chain seq x y z
N MET A 1 -15.04 -4.94 -26.07
CA MET A 1 -14.07 -4.15 -26.87
C MET A 1 -12.94 -3.70 -25.95
N ALA A 2 -11.75 -4.30 -26.02
CA ALA A 2 -10.64 -4.05 -25.10
C ALA A 2 -9.30 -3.83 -25.84
N GLY A 3 -9.34 -3.22 -27.03
CA GLY A 3 -8.19 -3.09 -27.93
C GLY A 3 -7.61 -1.68 -28.09
N ARG A 4 -8.27 -0.62 -27.62
CA ARG A 4 -7.76 0.75 -27.73
C ARG A 4 -7.45 1.30 -26.35
N SER A 5 -6.26 0.97 -25.82
CA SER A 5 -5.71 1.78 -24.73
C SER A 5 -5.35 3.16 -25.31
N LEU A 6 -5.67 4.23 -24.61
CA LEU A 6 -5.69 5.59 -25.15
C LEU A 6 -4.33 6.18 -25.60
N PHE A 7 -3.17 5.54 -25.38
CA PHE A 7 -1.87 6.22 -25.54
C PHE A 7 -0.63 5.43 -26.04
N PRO A 8 -0.66 4.19 -26.58
CA PRO A 8 0.57 3.56 -27.09
C PRO A 8 1.32 4.39 -28.14
N HIS A 9 0.56 5.00 -29.05
CA HIS A 9 1.07 5.86 -30.12
C HIS A 9 1.69 7.17 -29.58
N ALA A 10 1.18 7.72 -28.48
CA ALA A 10 1.74 8.94 -27.89
C ALA A 10 3.18 8.76 -27.35
N PHE A 11 3.57 7.52 -27.04
CA PHE A 11 4.93 7.17 -26.62
C PHE A 11 5.78 6.58 -27.76
N GLY A 12 5.25 6.56 -28.99
CA GLY A 12 5.95 6.04 -30.18
C GLY A 12 6.26 4.55 -30.12
N LEU A 13 5.48 3.75 -29.41
CA LEU A 13 5.72 2.30 -29.29
C LEU A 13 5.36 1.57 -30.59
N GLU A 14 6.24 0.70 -31.07
CA GLU A 14 5.98 -0.12 -32.27
C GLU A 14 4.91 -1.19 -32.00
N ASN A 15 4.88 -1.74 -30.78
CA ASN A 15 3.91 -2.76 -30.38
C ASN A 15 2.83 -2.19 -29.45
N GLU A 16 1.58 -2.22 -29.91
CA GLU A 16 0.40 -1.77 -29.16
C GLU A 16 0.00 -2.73 -28.03
N ARG A 17 0.78 -2.73 -26.94
CA ARG A 17 0.39 -3.42 -25.71
C ARG A 17 -0.22 -2.43 -24.74
N PRO A 18 -1.36 -2.74 -24.10
CA PRO A 18 -2.03 -1.82 -23.21
C PRO A 18 -1.13 -1.47 -22.01
N LEU A 19 -0.92 -0.17 -21.81
CA LEU A 19 -0.02 0.38 -20.78
C LEU A 19 -0.73 0.47 -19.43
N TRP A 20 -1.89 1.12 -19.44
CA TRP A 20 -2.82 1.26 -18.33
C TRP A 20 -3.94 0.23 -18.49
N THR A 21 -3.99 -0.76 -17.59
CA THR A 21 -5.04 -1.79 -17.62
C THR A 21 -5.85 -1.80 -16.32
N PRO A 22 -7.14 -2.16 -16.37
CA PRO A 22 -7.97 -2.34 -15.17
C PRO A 22 -7.37 -3.37 -14.21
N ARG A 23 -6.78 -4.45 -14.75
CA ARG A 23 -6.07 -5.47 -13.96
C ARG A 23 -4.86 -4.90 -13.21
N SER A 24 -4.15 -3.93 -13.79
CA SER A 24 -3.07 -3.27 -13.06
C SER A 24 -3.57 -2.29 -12.01
N LEU A 25 -4.70 -1.61 -12.24
CA LEU A 25 -5.32 -0.73 -11.23
C LEU A 25 -5.78 -1.55 -10.02
N ASP A 26 -6.44 -2.68 -10.26
CA ASP A 26 -6.82 -3.66 -9.24
C ASP A 26 -5.60 -4.09 -8.39
N ARG A 27 -4.48 -4.42 -9.03
CA ARG A 27 -3.23 -4.74 -8.31
C ARG A 27 -2.67 -3.55 -7.53
N CYS A 28 -2.77 -2.33 -8.06
CA CYS A 28 -2.33 -1.13 -7.37
C CYS A 28 -3.20 -0.83 -6.16
N LEU A 29 -4.51 -1.08 -6.23
CA LEU A 29 -5.44 -0.97 -5.10
C LEU A 29 -5.06 -1.94 -3.98
N PHE A 30 -4.82 -3.20 -4.33
CA PHE A 30 -4.37 -4.20 -3.36
C PHE A 30 -3.00 -3.84 -2.75
N LEU A 31 -2.04 -3.43 -3.56
CA LEU A 31 -0.73 -3.03 -3.04
C LEU A 31 -0.83 -1.79 -2.16
N ALA A 32 -1.64 -0.79 -2.57
CA ALA A 32 -1.89 0.43 -1.82
C ALA A 32 -2.47 0.16 -0.43
N LEU A 33 -3.18 -0.95 -0.27
CA LEU A 33 -3.75 -1.40 0.99
C LEU A 33 -2.73 -2.13 1.88
N VAL A 34 -1.82 -2.91 1.28
CA VAL A 34 -0.90 -3.79 2.01
C VAL A 34 0.37 -3.07 2.45
N TYR A 35 0.97 -2.28 1.55
CA TYR A 35 2.28 -1.71 1.85
C TYR A 35 2.23 -0.69 3.02
N PRO A 36 1.23 0.20 3.19
CA PRO A 36 1.25 1.15 4.31
C PRO A 36 1.28 0.42 5.65
N ILE A 37 0.48 -0.63 5.79
CA ILE A 37 0.43 -1.42 7.02
C ILE A 37 1.76 -2.13 7.24
N ALA A 38 2.29 -2.80 6.21
CA ALA A 38 3.59 -3.47 6.32
C ALA A 38 4.68 -2.46 6.73
N MET A 39 4.64 -1.24 6.18
CA MET A 39 5.59 -0.20 6.50
C MET A 39 5.42 0.36 7.92
N ILE A 40 4.20 0.67 8.36
CA ILE A 40 3.93 1.11 9.75
C ILE A 40 4.45 0.05 10.73
N PHE A 41 4.18 -1.22 10.44
CA PHE A 41 4.63 -2.34 11.27
C PHE A 41 6.16 -2.47 11.29
N VAL A 42 6.83 -2.35 10.14
CA VAL A 42 8.31 -2.37 10.06
C VAL A 42 8.92 -1.17 10.79
N ILE A 43 8.35 0.03 10.61
CA ILE A 43 8.81 1.26 11.30
C ILE A 43 8.67 1.07 12.81
N TRP A 44 7.54 0.59 13.30
CA TRP A 44 7.33 0.29 14.72
C TRP A 44 8.29 -0.79 15.23
N ALA A 45 8.50 -1.86 14.47
CA ALA A 45 9.41 -2.94 14.87
C ALA A 45 10.85 -2.41 15.04
N VAL A 46 11.31 -1.54 14.14
CA VAL A 46 12.67 -0.96 14.16
C VAL A 46 12.78 0.18 15.17
N ALA A 47 11.97 1.23 15.04
CA ALA A 47 12.09 2.47 15.80
C ALA A 47 11.36 2.45 17.15
N GLY A 48 10.36 1.59 17.32
CA GLY A 48 9.55 1.49 18.53
C GLY A 48 8.33 2.41 18.56
N ASN A 49 8.28 3.37 17.65
CA ASN A 49 7.20 4.32 17.47
C ASN A 49 6.99 4.55 15.96
N ALA A 50 5.74 4.50 15.49
CA ALA A 50 5.38 4.82 14.10
C ALA A 50 4.47 6.06 13.98
N GLY A 51 4.43 6.89 15.03
CA GLY A 51 3.63 8.09 15.13
C GLY A 51 2.14 7.77 15.21
N PRO A 52 1.26 8.71 14.79
CA PRO A 52 -0.20 8.53 14.84
C PRO A 52 -0.72 7.27 14.12
N ALA A 53 0.04 6.77 13.15
CA ALA A 53 -0.31 5.60 12.36
C ALA A 53 -0.28 4.29 13.18
N GLU A 54 0.46 4.24 14.29
CA GLU A 54 0.56 3.04 15.13
C GLU A 54 -0.75 2.72 15.85
N MET A 55 -1.55 3.74 16.17
CA MET A 55 -2.88 3.59 16.76
C MET A 55 -3.85 2.86 15.82
N ALA A 56 -3.72 3.06 14.51
CA ALA A 56 -4.53 2.35 13.52
C ALA A 56 -4.32 0.84 13.58
N LEU A 57 -3.12 0.39 13.97
CA LEU A 57 -2.78 -1.03 14.09
C LEU A 57 -2.87 -1.54 15.54
N GLY A 58 -3.27 -0.69 16.49
CA GLY A 58 -3.28 -1.02 17.92
C GLY A 58 -1.89 -1.28 18.50
N LEU A 59 -0.83 -0.76 17.86
CA LEU A 59 0.55 -0.90 18.32
C LEU A 59 0.80 0.05 19.50
N LYS A 60 1.61 -0.39 20.48
CA LYS A 60 1.94 0.40 21.67
C LYS A 60 3.36 0.98 21.56
N PRO A 61 3.57 2.25 21.90
CA PRO A 61 4.88 2.91 21.77
C PRO A 61 5.96 2.45 22.76
N ASP A 62 5.62 1.79 23.87
CA ASP A 62 6.58 1.46 24.95
C ASP A 62 6.90 -0.03 25.09
N VAL A 63 6.91 -0.76 23.97
CA VAL A 63 7.20 -2.21 23.99
C VAL A 63 8.71 -2.45 23.85
N SER A 64 9.25 -3.35 24.68
CA SER A 64 10.66 -3.74 24.63
C SER A 64 11.08 -4.24 23.24
N GLY A 65 12.31 -3.93 22.81
CA GLY A 65 12.79 -4.28 21.46
C GLY A 65 12.73 -5.79 21.16
N LEU A 66 12.97 -6.64 22.16
CA LEU A 66 12.85 -8.09 22.02
C LEU A 66 11.39 -8.52 21.79
N ALA A 67 10.43 -7.96 22.53
CA ALA A 67 9.02 -8.24 22.33
C ALA A 67 8.53 -7.78 20.95
N ARG A 68 8.97 -6.59 20.48
CA ARG A 68 8.67 -6.12 19.11
C ARG A 68 9.20 -7.08 18.05
N SER A 69 10.44 -7.55 18.22
CA SER A 69 11.08 -8.49 17.29
C SER A 69 10.35 -9.83 17.24
N LEU A 70 9.91 -10.36 18.38
CA LEU A 70 9.12 -11.60 18.45
C LEU A 70 7.75 -11.46 17.77
N VAL A 71 7.05 -10.35 18.00
CA VAL A 71 5.77 -10.06 17.33
C VAL A 71 5.97 -9.96 15.81
N ALA A 72 7.05 -9.31 15.36
CA ALA A 72 7.40 -9.23 13.96
C ALA A 72 7.72 -10.59 13.33
N ALA A 73 8.53 -11.40 14.01
CA ALA A 73 8.84 -12.77 13.57
C ALA A 73 7.58 -13.65 13.50
N ALA A 74 6.69 -13.56 14.49
CA ALA A 74 5.43 -14.28 14.50
C ALA A 74 4.50 -13.87 13.34
N ALA A 75 4.36 -12.56 13.08
CA ALA A 75 3.56 -12.05 11.96
C ALA A 75 4.10 -12.52 10.60
N ILE A 76 5.42 -12.47 10.41
CA ILE A 76 6.09 -12.97 9.19
C ILE A 76 5.88 -14.48 9.05
N PHE A 77 6.02 -15.24 10.12
CA PHE A 77 5.81 -16.69 10.12
C PHE A 77 4.37 -17.05 9.77
N VAL A 78 3.38 -16.39 10.37
CA VAL A 78 1.96 -16.58 10.04
C VAL A 78 1.68 -16.23 8.58
N GLY A 79 2.21 -15.10 8.10
CA GLY A 79 2.10 -14.69 6.70
C GLY A 79 2.69 -15.74 5.75
N PHE A 80 3.87 -16.29 6.09
CA PHE A 80 4.52 -17.34 5.33
C PHE A 80 3.72 -18.65 5.32
N VAL A 81 3.22 -19.10 6.48
CA VAL A 81 2.40 -20.31 6.61
C VAL A 81 1.14 -20.19 5.77
N LEU A 82 0.40 -19.09 5.92
CA LEU A 82 -0.80 -18.84 5.14
C LEU A 82 -0.48 -18.75 3.65
N TRP A 83 0.58 -18.04 3.25
CA TRP A 83 0.97 -17.94 1.83
C TRP A 83 1.31 -19.31 1.24
N SER A 84 2.04 -20.14 1.99
CA SER A 84 2.39 -21.50 1.59
C SER A 84 1.16 -22.39 1.43
N PHE A 85 0.16 -22.24 2.30
CA PHE A 85 -1.12 -22.94 2.25
C PHE A 85 -1.89 -22.60 0.97
N PHE A 86 -2.08 -21.32 0.68
CA PHE A 86 -2.83 -20.90 -0.51
C PHE A 86 -2.09 -21.18 -1.83
N ARG A 87 -0.75 -21.08 -1.85
CA ARG A 87 0.03 -21.44 -3.04
C ARG A 87 -0.07 -22.93 -3.37
N ARG A 88 -0.19 -23.80 -2.35
CA ARG A 88 -0.33 -25.25 -2.54
C ARG A 88 -1.71 -25.64 -3.10
N LYS A 89 -2.77 -24.89 -2.77
CA LYS A 89 -4.13 -25.13 -3.28
C LYS A 89 -4.27 -24.97 -4.81
N GLY A 90 -3.38 -24.20 -5.44
CA GLY A 90 -3.37 -23.98 -6.90
C GLY A 90 -2.58 -25.00 -7.73
N ARG A 91 -1.93 -26.00 -7.11
CA ARG A 91 -1.07 -26.97 -7.81
C ARG A 91 -1.74 -28.34 -7.79
N ASN A 92 -2.32 -28.74 -8.92
CA ASN A 92 -2.93 -30.05 -9.19
C ASN A 92 -2.09 -31.21 -8.62
N SER A 93 -2.42 -31.69 -7.43
CA SER A 93 -1.88 -32.93 -6.88
C SER A 93 -3.01 -33.65 -6.16
N SER A 94 -3.57 -34.64 -6.86
CA SER A 94 -4.59 -35.58 -6.41
C SER A 94 -4.16 -36.41 -5.18
N VAL A 95 -2.87 -36.38 -4.83
CA VAL A 95 -2.32 -37.11 -3.67
C VAL A 95 -2.48 -36.33 -2.37
N TRP A 96 -2.47 -34.99 -2.40
CA TRP A 96 -2.64 -34.16 -1.20
C TRP A 96 -4.06 -33.67 -0.96
N GLY A 97 -4.96 -33.72 -1.95
CA GLY A 97 -6.38 -33.36 -1.78
C GLY A 97 -7.05 -34.10 -0.61
N ARG A 98 -6.69 -35.37 -0.39
CA ARG A 98 -7.24 -36.18 0.73
C ARG A 98 -6.63 -35.86 2.10
N VAL A 99 -5.46 -35.24 2.14
CA VAL A 99 -4.82 -34.78 3.39
C VAL A 99 -5.27 -33.36 3.73
N THR A 100 -5.49 -32.51 2.72
CA THR A 100 -6.04 -31.17 2.89
C THR A 100 -7.53 -31.20 3.25
N ASP A 101 -8.34 -32.11 2.69
CA ASP A 101 -9.78 -32.19 3.03
C ASP A 101 -10.04 -32.46 4.53
N LYS A 102 -9.13 -33.12 5.25
CA LYS A 102 -9.21 -33.30 6.72
C LYS A 102 -8.60 -32.15 7.53
N ILE A 103 -7.79 -31.29 6.90
CA ILE A 103 -7.14 -30.13 7.54
C ILE A 103 -7.89 -28.82 7.18
N ASP A 104 -8.77 -28.83 6.17
CA ASP A 104 -9.37 -27.64 5.56
C ASP A 104 -10.41 -26.92 6.42
N GLY A 105 -10.93 -27.55 7.47
CA GLY A 105 -11.79 -26.89 8.47
C GLY A 105 -11.10 -26.59 9.79
N VAL A 106 -10.07 -27.37 10.15
CA VAL A 106 -9.47 -27.39 11.49
C VAL A 106 -8.10 -26.72 11.52
N GLY A 107 -7.32 -26.72 10.43
CA GLY A 107 -5.96 -26.16 10.43
C GLY A 107 -5.94 -24.63 10.48
N ALA A 108 -6.72 -23.97 9.62
CA ALA A 108 -6.81 -22.50 9.63
C ALA A 108 -7.54 -21.97 10.88
N THR A 109 -8.60 -22.66 11.32
CA THR A 109 -9.33 -22.31 12.55
C THR A 109 -8.54 -22.67 13.80
N ALA A 110 -7.77 -23.75 13.84
CA ALA A 110 -6.90 -24.10 14.97
C ALA A 110 -5.64 -23.23 15.02
N ILE A 111 -5.11 -22.74 13.89
CA ILE A 111 -4.01 -21.75 13.91
C ILE A 111 -4.54 -20.40 14.42
N VAL A 112 -5.70 -19.95 13.92
CA VAL A 112 -6.35 -18.73 14.42
C VAL A 112 -6.77 -18.91 15.89
N ALA A 113 -7.33 -20.06 16.28
CA ALA A 113 -7.71 -20.37 17.66
C ALA A 113 -6.50 -20.59 18.57
N ALA A 114 -5.37 -21.12 18.09
CA ALA A 114 -4.13 -21.24 18.86
C ALA A 114 -3.46 -19.88 19.05
N LEU A 115 -3.54 -18.98 18.07
CA LEU A 115 -3.07 -17.59 18.19
C LEU A 115 -3.96 -16.77 19.13
N ILE A 116 -5.28 -16.98 19.09
CA ILE A 116 -6.23 -16.43 20.07
C ILE A 116 -5.98 -17.03 21.46
N ALA A 117 -5.71 -18.34 21.57
CA ALA A 117 -5.44 -19.04 22.83
C ALA A 117 -4.08 -18.68 23.44
N LEU A 118 -3.06 -18.40 22.63
CA LEU A 118 -1.80 -17.81 23.10
C LEU A 118 -2.00 -16.43 23.74
N GLY A 119 -3.08 -15.72 23.38
CA GLY A 119 -3.51 -14.49 24.04
C GLY A 119 -4.31 -14.70 25.35
N THR A 120 -4.87 -15.89 25.60
CA THR A 120 -5.76 -16.15 26.75
C THR A 120 -5.16 -17.05 27.85
N VAL A 121 -4.08 -17.79 27.60
CA VAL A 121 -3.59 -18.83 28.54
C VAL A 121 -2.47 -18.35 29.49
N GLY A 122 -1.91 -17.14 29.34
CA GLY A 122 -0.91 -16.62 30.29
C GLY A 122 -1.43 -15.45 31.12
N GLY A 123 -1.23 -15.55 32.45
CA GLY A 123 -1.81 -14.72 33.51
C GLY A 123 -1.95 -13.21 33.30
N ALA A 124 -2.95 -12.68 34.00
CA ALA A 124 -3.70 -11.44 33.79
C ALA A 124 -2.95 -10.08 33.84
N THR A 125 -1.62 -10.00 33.80
CA THR A 125 -0.92 -8.71 33.95
C THR A 125 0.11 -8.39 32.88
N ALA A 126 0.63 -9.37 32.13
CA ALA A 126 1.63 -9.12 31.07
C ALA A 126 1.10 -9.38 29.64
N LEU A 127 0.08 -10.25 29.47
CA LEU A 127 -0.42 -10.68 28.16
C LEU A 127 -1.65 -9.92 27.66
N THR A 128 -2.31 -9.08 28.47
CA THR A 128 -3.37 -8.21 27.96
C THR A 128 -2.83 -7.28 26.88
N ALA A 129 -1.61 -6.76 27.03
CA ALA A 129 -0.93 -5.98 25.98
C ALA A 129 -0.63 -6.78 24.71
N PHE A 130 -0.34 -8.09 24.82
CA PHE A 130 -0.08 -8.97 23.69
C PHE A 130 -1.35 -9.49 23.02
N GLY A 131 -2.45 -9.66 23.74
CA GLY A 131 -3.76 -10.02 23.19
C GLY A 131 -4.31 -8.93 22.24
N PHE A 132 -4.15 -7.65 22.62
CA PHE A 132 -4.57 -6.52 21.79
C PHE A 132 -3.71 -6.33 20.54
N VAL A 133 -2.38 -6.40 20.67
CA VAL A 133 -1.44 -6.27 19.54
C VAL A 133 -1.50 -7.49 18.61
N GLY A 134 -1.70 -8.68 19.18
CA GLY A 134 -1.79 -9.95 18.46
C GLY A 134 -3.08 -10.09 17.64
N ALA A 135 -4.24 -9.72 18.19
CA ALA A 135 -5.52 -9.84 17.47
C ALA A 135 -5.56 -8.98 16.20
N GLY A 136 -5.07 -7.74 16.25
CA GLY A 136 -4.98 -6.85 15.09
C GLY A 136 -4.02 -7.36 14.01
N ALA A 137 -2.81 -7.80 14.43
CA ALA A 137 -1.81 -8.35 13.52
C ALA A 137 -2.25 -9.69 12.89
N VAL A 138 -2.96 -10.54 13.63
CA VAL A 138 -3.48 -11.82 13.14
C VAL A 138 -4.68 -11.61 12.22
N ALA A 139 -5.63 -10.74 12.57
CA ALA A 139 -6.74 -10.37 11.69
C ALA A 139 -6.24 -9.79 10.37
N PHE A 140 -5.22 -8.92 10.43
CA PHE A 140 -4.55 -8.39 9.25
C PHE A 140 -3.83 -9.49 8.46
N GLY A 141 -3.04 -10.35 9.10
CA GLY A 141 -2.34 -11.46 8.43
C GLY A 141 -3.30 -12.40 7.71
N VAL A 142 -4.42 -12.76 8.34
CA VAL A 142 -5.49 -13.57 7.72
C VAL A 142 -6.12 -12.84 6.55
N ALA A 143 -6.45 -11.55 6.71
CA ALA A 143 -7.09 -10.77 5.67
C ALA A 143 -6.16 -10.58 4.45
N VAL A 144 -4.91 -10.17 4.66
CA VAL A 144 -3.92 -10.01 3.59
C VAL A 144 -3.70 -11.30 2.87
N VAL A 145 -3.53 -12.41 3.59
CA VAL A 145 -3.20 -13.65 2.92
C VAL A 145 -4.41 -14.25 2.21
N GLY A 146 -5.62 -14.10 2.76
CA GLY A 146 -6.87 -14.37 2.03
C GLY A 146 -6.99 -13.54 0.74
N ALA A 147 -6.57 -12.27 0.79
CA ALA A 147 -6.58 -11.36 -0.35
C ALA A 147 -5.46 -11.62 -1.39
N VAL A 148 -4.28 -12.10 -0.96
CA VAL A 148 -3.21 -12.57 -1.86
C VAL A 148 -3.63 -13.86 -2.56
N ALA A 149 -4.37 -14.71 -1.86
CA ALA A 149 -4.82 -16.00 -2.34
C ALA A 149 -6.05 -15.94 -3.25
N SER A 150 -6.87 -14.89 -3.13
CA SER A 150 -8.07 -14.76 -3.95
C SER A 150 -7.70 -14.53 -5.42
N THR A 151 -8.39 -15.24 -6.31
CA THR A 151 -8.22 -15.11 -7.76
C THR A 151 -8.65 -13.73 -8.27
N ASN A 152 -9.52 -13.03 -7.53
CA ASN A 152 -9.90 -11.63 -7.72
C ASN A 152 -9.34 -10.78 -6.58
N ARG A 153 -8.57 -9.72 -6.86
CA ARG A 153 -7.87 -8.94 -5.83
C ARG A 153 -8.64 -7.72 -5.34
N VAL A 154 -9.56 -7.16 -6.15
CA VAL A 154 -10.57 -6.20 -5.64
C VAL A 154 -11.35 -6.88 -4.53
N ALA A 155 -11.70 -8.15 -4.72
CA ALA A 155 -12.36 -8.94 -3.70
C ALA A 155 -11.50 -9.07 -2.44
N GLY A 156 -10.20 -9.32 -2.60
CA GLY A 156 -9.24 -9.34 -1.50
C GLY A 156 -9.12 -7.99 -0.77
N ALA A 157 -9.00 -6.89 -1.52
CA ALA A 157 -8.87 -5.54 -0.97
C ALA A 157 -10.13 -5.10 -0.21
N VAL A 158 -11.31 -5.36 -0.78
CA VAL A 158 -12.61 -5.09 -0.13
C VAL A 158 -12.78 -5.99 1.09
N THR A 159 -12.43 -7.28 0.99
CA THR A 159 -12.49 -8.20 2.14
C THR A 159 -11.53 -7.77 3.25
N VAL A 160 -10.33 -7.29 2.94
CA VAL A 160 -9.41 -6.72 3.95
C VAL A 160 -9.99 -5.45 4.55
N ALA A 161 -10.51 -4.55 3.72
CA ALA A 161 -11.08 -3.29 4.17
C ALA A 161 -12.35 -3.45 5.02
N THR A 162 -13.08 -4.57 4.90
CA THR A 162 -14.26 -4.84 5.73
C THR A 162 -14.01 -5.83 6.86
N ALA A 163 -13.27 -6.90 6.61
CA ALA A 163 -12.97 -7.91 7.64
C ALA A 163 -12.03 -7.37 8.72
N VAL A 164 -11.08 -6.47 8.39
CA VAL A 164 -10.17 -5.91 9.40
C VAL A 164 -10.95 -5.01 10.38
N PRO A 165 -11.75 -4.01 9.95
CA PRO A 165 -12.57 -3.23 10.89
C PRO A 165 -13.61 -4.07 11.64
N ILE A 166 -14.20 -5.09 11.02
CA ILE A 166 -15.13 -6.01 11.70
C ILE A 166 -14.40 -6.80 12.79
N ALA A 167 -13.23 -7.38 12.47
CA ALA A 167 -12.43 -8.14 13.41
C ALA A 167 -11.90 -7.24 14.55
N PHE A 168 -11.49 -6.01 14.24
CA PHE A 168 -11.13 -5.01 15.25
C PHE A 168 -12.37 -4.64 16.10
N GLY A 169 -13.51 -4.33 15.49
CA GLY A 169 -14.75 -4.04 16.21
C GLY A 169 -15.18 -5.17 17.15
N LEU A 170 -15.03 -6.43 16.73
CA LEU A 170 -15.30 -7.61 17.56
C LEU A 170 -14.24 -7.85 18.64
N ALA A 171 -12.95 -7.65 18.33
CA ALA A 171 -11.86 -7.86 19.28
C ALA A 171 -11.81 -6.77 20.37
N PHE A 172 -12.17 -5.53 20.01
CA PHE A 172 -12.11 -4.36 20.90
C PHE A 172 -13.48 -3.98 21.48
N GLY A 173 -14.60 -4.43 20.89
CA GLY A 173 -15.97 -4.08 21.29
C GLY A 173 -16.62 -4.98 22.36
N LEU A 174 -15.94 -6.05 22.80
CA LEU A 174 -16.44 -6.94 23.87
C LEU A 174 -16.49 -6.28 25.27
N GLY A 175 -16.08 -5.01 25.40
CA GLY A 175 -15.94 -4.33 26.68
C GLY A 175 -17.06 -3.34 27.08
N GLY A 176 -18.04 -3.01 26.21
CA GLY A 176 -19.05 -2.02 26.62
C GLY A 176 -20.11 -1.53 25.62
N GLU A 177 -20.09 -1.95 24.35
CA GLU A 177 -21.10 -1.52 23.37
C GLU A 177 -22.33 -2.45 23.37
N PRO A 178 -23.54 -1.95 23.07
CA PRO A 178 -24.71 -2.80 22.87
C PRO A 178 -24.43 -3.76 21.69
N GLN A 179 -24.48 -5.07 21.95
CA GLN A 179 -24.20 -6.10 20.94
C GLN A 179 -25.05 -5.95 19.67
N SER A 180 -26.22 -5.32 19.77
CA SER A 180 -27.11 -5.00 18.65
C SER A 180 -26.52 -4.01 17.65
N ILE A 181 -25.82 -2.96 18.10
CA ILE A 181 -25.21 -1.94 17.21
C ILE A 181 -24.07 -2.58 16.43
N VAL A 182 -23.21 -3.34 17.12
CA VAL A 182 -22.09 -4.07 16.49
C VAL A 182 -22.62 -5.04 15.44
N ALA A 183 -23.66 -5.82 15.76
CA ALA A 183 -24.25 -6.77 14.81
C ALA A 183 -24.79 -6.08 13.54
N VAL A 184 -25.46 -4.93 13.68
CA VAL A 184 -25.99 -4.16 12.53
C VAL A 184 -24.87 -3.63 11.65
N VAL A 185 -23.83 -3.04 12.24
CA VAL A 185 -22.67 -2.52 11.48
C VAL A 185 -21.94 -3.64 10.74
N VAL A 186 -21.73 -4.78 11.40
CA VAL A 186 -21.10 -5.96 10.81
C VAL A 186 -21.95 -6.51 9.66
N ALA A 187 -23.26 -6.63 9.84
CA ALA A 187 -24.18 -7.11 8.81
C ALA A 187 -24.23 -6.16 7.60
N ALA A 188 -24.26 -4.84 7.83
CA ALA A 188 -24.23 -3.84 6.77
C ALA A 188 -22.91 -3.92 5.98
N ALA A 189 -21.77 -4.00 6.65
CA ALA A 189 -20.46 -4.13 6.02
C ALA A 189 -20.30 -5.44 5.24
N ALA A 190 -20.80 -6.56 5.78
CA ALA A 190 -20.81 -7.85 5.08
C ALA A 190 -21.69 -7.79 3.81
N THR A 191 -22.88 -7.19 3.90
CA THR A 191 -23.80 -7.04 2.77
C THR A 191 -23.20 -6.15 1.68
N ALA A 192 -22.62 -5.00 2.05
CA ALA A 192 -21.92 -4.12 1.12
C ALA A 192 -20.75 -4.83 0.44
N THR A 193 -19.96 -5.60 1.21
CA THR A 193 -18.87 -6.43 0.67
C THR A 193 -19.38 -7.39 -0.38
N LEU A 194 -20.39 -8.20 -0.06
CA LEU A 194 -20.96 -9.18 -0.99
C LEU A 194 -21.51 -8.51 -2.26
N GLY A 195 -22.17 -7.35 -2.12
CA GLY A 195 -22.64 -6.56 -3.26
C GLY A 195 -21.50 -6.10 -4.16
N ILE A 196 -20.42 -5.55 -3.58
CA ILE A 196 -19.23 -5.12 -4.33
C ILE A 196 -18.55 -6.31 -5.02
N LEU A 197 -18.45 -7.45 -4.33
CA LEU A 197 -17.89 -8.69 -4.90
C LEU A 197 -18.68 -9.18 -6.11
N LEU A 198 -20.01 -9.20 -5.99
CA LEU A 198 -20.91 -9.58 -7.07
C LEU A 198 -20.78 -8.62 -8.26
N LEU A 199 -20.82 -7.30 -8.02
CA LEU A 199 -20.64 -6.30 -9.07
C LEU A 199 -19.29 -6.40 -9.76
N CYS A 200 -18.21 -6.62 -9.00
CA CYS A 200 -16.88 -6.83 -9.53
C CYS A 200 -16.82 -8.07 -10.43
N TRP A 201 -17.42 -9.17 -9.99
CA TRP A 201 -17.49 -10.42 -10.76
C TRP A 201 -18.28 -10.24 -12.07
N ILE A 202 -19.43 -9.56 -12.02
CA ILE A 202 -20.22 -9.22 -13.20
C ILE A 202 -19.39 -8.34 -14.14
N ALA A 203 -18.73 -7.30 -13.62
CA ALA A 203 -17.91 -6.40 -14.42
C ALA A 203 -16.73 -7.12 -15.10
N ILE A 204 -16.11 -8.09 -14.44
CA ILE A 204 -15.05 -8.92 -15.04
C ILE A 204 -15.63 -9.79 -16.16
N LYS A 205 -16.76 -10.48 -15.91
CA LYS A 205 -17.41 -11.33 -16.92
C LYS A 205 -17.84 -10.56 -18.16
N CYS A 206 -18.34 -9.34 -17.98
CA CYS A 206 -18.77 -8.46 -19.07
C CYS A 206 -17.61 -7.69 -19.72
N GLY A 207 -16.37 -7.82 -19.24
CA GLY A 207 -15.23 -7.04 -19.73
C GLY A 207 -15.32 -5.54 -19.41
N ALA A 208 -16.16 -5.15 -18.46
CA ALA A 208 -16.42 -3.78 -18.01
C ALA A 208 -15.64 -3.40 -16.73
N GLN A 209 -14.59 -4.15 -16.38
CA GLN A 209 -13.80 -3.94 -15.15
C GLN A 209 -13.25 -2.50 -15.04
N GLY A 210 -12.85 -1.88 -16.14
CA GLY A 210 -12.35 -0.50 -16.14
C GLY A 210 -13.41 0.51 -15.71
N VAL A 211 -14.63 0.37 -16.25
CA VAL A 211 -15.77 1.22 -15.91
C VAL A 211 -16.17 1.03 -14.45
N PHE A 212 -16.22 -0.23 -13.99
CA PHE A 212 -16.47 -0.53 -12.58
C PHE A 212 -15.47 0.16 -11.66
N LEU A 213 -14.16 0.02 -11.93
CA LEU A 213 -13.12 0.63 -11.08
C LEU A 213 -13.16 2.16 -11.11
N PHE A 214 -13.48 2.74 -12.27
CA PHE A 214 -13.61 4.20 -12.43
C PHE A 214 -14.70 4.79 -11.52
N PHE A 215 -15.84 4.12 -11.39
CA PHE A 215 -16.91 4.55 -10.49
C PHE A 215 -16.70 4.08 -9.04
N PHE A 216 -16.11 2.90 -8.85
CA PHE A 216 -15.89 2.32 -7.53
C PHE A 216 -14.98 3.19 -6.66
N ILE A 217 -13.85 3.68 -7.18
CA ILE A 217 -12.89 4.47 -6.39
C ILE A 217 -13.52 5.74 -5.80
N PRO A 218 -14.13 6.65 -6.60
CA PRO A 218 -14.77 7.84 -6.04
C PRO A 218 -15.95 7.49 -5.13
N ALA A 219 -16.77 6.49 -5.47
CA ALA A 219 -17.85 6.03 -4.61
C ALA A 219 -17.33 5.51 -3.25
N ALA A 220 -16.22 4.77 -3.26
CA ALA A 220 -15.58 4.27 -2.04
C ALA A 220 -14.94 5.39 -1.22
N ILE A 221 -14.37 6.43 -1.85
CA ILE A 221 -13.87 7.62 -1.17
C ILE A 221 -15.03 8.34 -0.46
N MET A 222 -16.14 8.57 -1.16
CA MET A 222 -17.34 9.16 -0.59
C MET A 222 -17.92 8.31 0.54
N ALA A 223 -17.93 6.99 0.38
CA ALA A 223 -18.36 6.07 1.42
C ALA A 223 -17.44 6.12 2.66
N CYS A 224 -16.12 6.26 2.48
CA CYS A 224 -15.18 6.43 3.59
C CYS A 224 -15.44 7.73 4.35
N LEU A 225 -15.70 8.83 3.65
CA LEU A 225 -16.05 10.11 4.28
C LEU A 225 -17.40 10.02 5.00
N ALA A 226 -18.43 9.44 4.36
CA ALA A 226 -19.75 9.26 4.97
C ALA A 226 -19.70 8.33 6.19
N ALA A 227 -18.84 7.31 6.18
CA ALA A 227 -18.66 6.38 7.29
C ALA A 227 -18.14 7.07 8.56
N VAL A 228 -17.51 8.24 8.47
CA VAL A 228 -17.13 9.04 9.64
C VAL A 228 -18.37 9.32 10.50
N ASN A 229 -19.46 9.81 9.91
CA ASN A 229 -20.68 10.13 10.66
C ASN A 229 -21.31 8.91 11.35
N LEU A 230 -21.13 7.72 10.76
CA LEU A 230 -21.65 6.46 11.33
C LEU A 230 -20.77 5.94 12.47
N LEU A 231 -19.45 6.10 12.34
CA LEU A 231 -18.47 5.48 13.25
C LEU A 231 -18.01 6.43 14.37
N LEU A 232 -18.16 7.74 14.18
CA LEU A 232 -17.78 8.76 15.16
C LEU A 232 -18.45 8.58 16.53
N PRO A 233 -19.74 8.19 16.64
CA PRO A 233 -20.37 7.97 17.94
C PRO A 233 -19.86 6.75 18.72
N LEU A 234 -19.09 5.86 18.09
CA LEU A 234 -18.62 4.63 18.73
C LEU A 234 -17.49 4.93 19.71
N THR A 235 -17.50 4.29 20.89
CA THR A 235 -16.37 4.39 21.85
C THR A 235 -15.03 3.92 21.28
N THR A 236 -15.08 3.12 20.21
CA THR A 236 -13.91 2.62 19.48
C THR A 236 -13.35 3.57 18.44
N TRP A 237 -13.91 4.78 18.29
CA TRP A 237 -13.47 5.80 17.32
C TRP A 237 -11.97 6.06 17.33
N ARG A 238 -11.35 6.02 18.52
CA ARG A 238 -9.89 6.14 18.70
C ARG A 238 -9.08 5.20 17.82
N TYR A 239 -9.61 4.01 17.50
CA TYR A 239 -8.97 3.01 16.66
C TYR A 239 -9.56 2.97 15.25
N THR A 240 -10.89 3.08 15.14
CA THR A 240 -11.60 2.96 13.85
C THR A 240 -11.42 4.20 12.98
N GLY A 241 -11.27 5.39 13.56
CA GLY A 241 -10.99 6.64 12.83
C GLY A 241 -9.66 6.60 12.08
N PRO A 242 -8.52 6.33 12.75
CA PRO A 242 -7.24 6.13 12.07
C PRO A 242 -7.30 5.01 11.03
N LEU A 243 -7.94 3.87 11.32
CA LEU A 243 -8.11 2.79 10.34
C LEU A 243 -8.86 3.28 9.09
N LEU A 244 -9.97 3.99 9.25
CA LEU A 244 -10.75 4.53 8.15
C LEU A 244 -9.94 5.51 7.30
N LEU A 245 -9.15 6.36 7.95
CA LEU A 245 -8.27 7.33 7.29
C LEU A 245 -7.14 6.65 6.52
N PHE A 246 -6.30 5.86 7.20
CA PHE A 246 -5.10 5.25 6.62
C PHE A 246 -5.44 4.12 5.64
N GLN A 247 -6.34 3.21 6.04
CA GLN A 247 -6.65 2.00 5.29
C GLN A 247 -7.77 2.20 4.26
N GLY A 248 -8.72 3.09 4.55
CA GLY A 248 -9.78 3.45 3.62
C GLY A 248 -9.33 4.57 2.69
N LEU A 249 -9.36 5.79 3.21
CA LEU A 249 -9.26 7.01 2.41
C LEU A 249 -7.91 7.17 1.70
N LEU A 250 -6.80 7.13 2.44
CA LEU A 250 -5.46 7.35 1.86
C LEU A 250 -5.07 6.22 0.88
N THR A 251 -5.50 5.00 1.15
CA THR A 251 -5.30 3.86 0.24
C THR A 251 -6.03 4.06 -1.09
N LEU A 252 -7.31 4.44 -1.04
CA LEU A 252 -8.13 4.68 -2.23
C LEU A 252 -7.58 5.82 -3.08
N ILE A 253 -7.05 6.86 -2.44
CA ILE A 253 -6.41 7.99 -3.14
C ILE A 253 -5.08 7.57 -3.75
N ASN A 254 -4.27 6.78 -3.05
CA ASN A 254 -2.96 6.39 -3.57
C ASN A 254 -3.04 5.44 -4.78
N ALA A 255 -4.03 4.55 -4.81
CA ALA A 255 -4.12 3.51 -5.84
C ALA A 255 -4.12 4.05 -7.30
N PRO A 256 -4.88 5.10 -7.65
CA PRO A 256 -4.77 5.78 -8.95
C PRO A 256 -3.37 6.30 -9.30
N PHE A 257 -2.65 6.91 -8.35
CA PHE A 257 -1.32 7.47 -8.59
C PHE A 257 -0.27 6.37 -8.78
N ASN A 258 -0.36 5.28 -8.00
CA ASN A 258 0.43 4.07 -8.24
C ASN A 258 0.17 3.50 -9.64
N TRP A 259 -1.09 3.43 -10.05
CA TRP A 259 -1.47 2.93 -11.37
C TRP A 259 -0.94 3.83 -12.50
N ALA A 260 -1.02 5.15 -12.32
CA ALA A 260 -0.45 6.13 -13.24
C ALA A 260 1.07 5.95 -13.38
N SER A 261 1.80 5.88 -12.26
CA SER A 261 3.26 5.67 -12.21
C SER A 261 3.69 4.35 -12.86
N VAL A 262 2.97 3.26 -12.59
CA VAL A 262 3.23 1.94 -13.20
C VAL A 262 3.01 1.98 -14.72
N GLY A 263 1.93 2.61 -15.19
CA GLY A 263 1.65 2.71 -16.62
C GLY A 263 2.69 3.56 -17.36
N LEU A 264 3.09 4.68 -16.76
CA LEU A 264 4.18 5.53 -17.26
C LEU A 264 5.50 4.76 -17.36
N THR A 265 5.86 4.06 -16.28
CA THR A 265 7.07 3.24 -16.23
C THR A 265 7.07 2.19 -17.34
N ARG A 266 5.95 1.49 -17.55
CA ARG A 266 5.83 0.50 -18.65
C ARG A 266 6.03 1.13 -20.02
N ALA A 267 5.51 2.34 -20.22
CA ALA A 267 5.62 3.04 -21.49
C ALA A 267 7.08 3.40 -21.80
N LEU A 268 7.74 4.07 -20.86
CA LEU A 268 9.12 4.53 -21.01
C LEU A 268 10.12 3.39 -21.05
N LEU A 269 9.93 2.35 -20.22
CA LEU A 269 10.79 1.17 -20.24
C LEU A 269 10.69 0.43 -21.58
N ARG A 270 9.49 0.21 -22.11
CA ARG A 270 9.32 -0.45 -23.42
C ARG A 270 9.94 0.37 -24.54
N ARG A 271 9.70 1.68 -24.54
CA ARG A 271 10.28 2.58 -25.54
C ARG A 271 11.80 2.56 -25.48
N GLY A 272 12.38 2.55 -24.28
CA GLY A 272 13.83 2.44 -24.11
C GLY A 272 14.39 1.14 -24.66
N LEU A 273 13.72 0.02 -24.41
CA LEU A 273 14.13 -1.28 -24.92
C LEU A 273 14.02 -1.37 -26.46
N GLU A 274 13.01 -0.73 -27.07
CA GLU A 274 12.88 -0.64 -28.54
C GLU A 274 14.02 0.19 -29.16
N LEU A 275 14.37 1.32 -28.54
CA LEU A 275 15.45 2.20 -29.01
C LEU A 275 16.87 1.63 -28.81
N LYS A 276 17.02 0.64 -27.90
CA LYS A 276 18.28 -0.04 -27.57
C LYS A 276 19.39 0.92 -27.06
N GLY A 277 20.58 0.38 -26.82
CA GLY A 277 21.75 1.16 -26.40
C GLY A 277 21.55 1.83 -25.03
N TRP A 278 21.76 3.15 -24.97
CA TRP A 278 21.73 3.92 -23.73
C TRP A 278 20.34 4.49 -23.41
N TRP A 279 19.40 4.40 -24.35
CA TRP A 279 18.03 4.90 -24.21
C TRP A 279 17.24 4.31 -23.04
N PRO A 280 17.35 3.02 -22.67
CA PRO A 280 16.70 2.49 -21.47
C PRO A 280 17.06 3.25 -20.20
N TYR A 281 18.33 3.65 -20.04
CA TYR A 281 18.79 4.39 -18.88
C TYR A 281 18.29 5.85 -18.90
N PHE A 282 18.41 6.52 -20.05
CA PHE A 282 17.93 7.89 -20.20
C PHE A 282 16.41 8.02 -19.99
N LEU A 283 15.62 7.10 -20.55
CA LEU A 283 14.17 7.11 -20.33
C LEU A 283 13.79 6.68 -18.91
N ALA A 284 14.58 5.85 -18.24
CA ALA A 284 14.40 5.58 -16.81
C ALA A 284 14.67 6.83 -15.95
N PHE A 285 15.63 7.67 -16.33
CA PHE A 285 15.88 8.97 -15.69
C PHE A 285 14.67 9.91 -15.85
N ILE A 286 14.15 10.05 -17.07
CA ILE A 286 12.92 10.82 -17.34
C ILE A 286 11.74 10.27 -16.54
N ASN A 287 11.63 8.95 -16.44
CA ASN A 287 10.58 8.30 -15.65
C ASN A 287 10.64 8.74 -14.18
N VAL A 288 11.83 8.82 -13.56
CA VAL A 288 11.98 9.31 -12.18
C VAL A 288 11.52 10.76 -12.04
N LEU A 289 11.87 11.64 -12.99
CA LEU A 289 11.42 13.04 -12.98
C LEU A 289 9.89 13.16 -13.03
N LEU A 290 9.28 12.46 -13.97
CA LEU A 290 7.82 12.47 -14.13
C LEU A 290 7.12 11.81 -12.93
N THR A 291 7.66 10.72 -12.39
CA THR A 291 7.14 10.10 -11.17
C THR A 291 7.28 11.03 -9.97
N THR A 292 8.32 11.87 -9.89
CA THR A 292 8.44 12.90 -8.84
C THR A 292 7.30 13.91 -8.91
N ALA A 293 6.89 14.32 -10.12
CA ALA A 293 5.69 15.16 -10.29
C ALA A 293 4.40 14.43 -9.86
N ILE A 294 4.28 13.13 -10.15
CA ILE A 294 3.15 12.29 -9.69
C ILE A 294 3.12 12.21 -8.15
N VAL A 295 4.28 12.04 -7.50
CA VAL A 295 4.41 12.04 -6.03
C VAL A 295 3.97 13.38 -5.45
N ALA A 296 4.39 14.49 -6.06
CA ALA A 296 4.00 15.82 -5.61
C ALA A 296 2.48 16.00 -5.68
N ALA A 297 1.86 15.64 -6.81
CA ALA A 297 0.41 15.68 -6.97
C ALA A 297 -0.32 14.76 -5.98
N LEU A 298 0.23 13.58 -5.69
CA LEU A 298 -0.31 12.67 -4.67
C LEU A 298 -0.27 13.31 -3.28
N ALA A 299 0.85 13.94 -2.91
CA ALA A 299 0.99 14.59 -1.60
C ALA A 299 -0.08 15.67 -1.41
N LEU A 300 -0.31 16.51 -2.42
CA LEU A 300 -1.37 17.53 -2.38
C LEU A 300 -2.77 16.90 -2.28
N ALA A 301 -3.04 15.84 -3.05
CA ALA A 301 -4.31 15.12 -2.97
C ALA A 301 -4.56 14.51 -1.58
N MET A 302 -3.51 14.03 -0.91
CA MET A 302 -3.60 13.49 0.45
C MET A 302 -3.83 14.57 1.49
N VAL A 303 -3.22 15.75 1.35
CA VAL A 303 -3.53 16.90 2.21
C VAL A 303 -5.02 17.25 2.10
N ILE A 304 -5.54 17.40 0.88
CA ILE A 304 -6.96 17.71 0.66
C ILE A 304 -7.87 16.64 1.28
N ALA A 305 -7.50 15.37 1.17
CA ALA A 305 -8.28 14.28 1.73
C ALA A 305 -8.26 14.24 3.25
N ILE A 306 -7.12 14.51 3.88
CA ILE A 306 -7.02 14.62 5.34
C ILE A 306 -7.87 15.82 5.81
N GLN A 307 -7.85 16.94 5.09
CA GLN A 307 -8.72 18.08 5.41
C GLN A 307 -10.20 17.72 5.29
N ALA A 308 -10.60 17.08 4.19
CA ALA A 308 -11.99 16.64 4.01
C ALA A 308 -12.43 15.67 5.11
N PHE A 309 -11.54 14.77 5.53
CA PHE A 309 -11.79 13.87 6.64
C PHE A 309 -11.97 14.62 7.97
N ASN A 310 -11.02 15.51 8.30
CA ASN A 310 -11.05 16.32 9.52
C ASN A 310 -12.31 17.20 9.57
N GLU A 311 -12.73 17.76 8.43
CA GLU A 311 -13.92 18.61 8.34
C GLU A 311 -15.20 17.83 8.63
N VAL A 312 -15.32 16.61 8.08
CA VAL A 312 -16.47 15.73 8.38
C VAL A 312 -16.46 15.32 9.85
N VAL A 313 -15.29 15.05 10.44
CA VAL A 313 -15.18 14.78 11.88
C VAL A 313 -15.67 15.99 12.68
N ALA A 314 -15.20 17.20 12.35
CA ALA A 314 -15.58 18.43 13.05
C ALA A 314 -17.10 18.70 12.98
N HIS A 315 -17.73 18.46 11.83
CA HIS A 315 -19.17 18.62 11.65
C HIS A 315 -20.01 17.55 12.34
N GLY A 316 -19.48 16.32 12.44
CA GLY A 316 -20.17 15.20 13.09
C GLY A 316 -20.22 15.32 14.62
N VAL A 317 -19.36 16.14 15.22
CA VAL A 317 -19.33 16.40 16.67
C VAL A 317 -20.44 17.39 17.04
N GLN A 318 -21.63 16.91 17.39
CA GLN A 318 -22.71 17.75 17.94
C GLN A 318 -22.51 18.01 19.46
N PRO A 319 -22.60 19.26 19.95
CA PRO A 319 -22.68 19.54 21.39
C PRO A 319 -24.07 19.13 21.94
N PRO A 320 -24.21 18.49 23.12
CA PRO A 320 -23.31 18.51 24.29
C PRO A 320 -22.69 17.14 24.65
N MET A 321 -22.73 16.14 23.77
CA MET A 321 -22.20 14.79 24.06
C MET A 321 -20.71 14.63 23.77
N VAL A 322 -19.91 15.65 24.11
CA VAL A 322 -18.46 15.59 23.94
C VAL A 322 -17.81 15.43 25.31
N PRO A 323 -17.41 14.22 25.72
CA PRO A 323 -16.34 14.09 26.68
C PRO A 323 -15.17 14.92 26.17
N ARG A 324 -14.64 15.80 27.01
CA ARG A 324 -13.54 16.74 26.71
C ARG A 324 -12.22 16.06 26.28
N ASP A 325 -12.23 14.73 26.20
CA ASP A 325 -11.10 13.84 25.98
C ASP A 325 -11.26 13.03 24.68
N LEU A 326 -11.84 13.61 23.62
CA LEU A 326 -11.92 12.95 22.30
C LEU A 326 -10.50 12.55 21.85
N PRO A 327 -10.13 11.25 21.83
CA PRO A 327 -8.72 10.87 21.76
C PRO A 327 -8.11 10.95 20.34
N PHE A 328 -8.92 11.34 19.34
CA PHE A 328 -8.50 11.47 17.95
C PHE A 328 -9.39 12.50 17.23
N GLU A 329 -8.93 13.76 17.17
CA GLU A 329 -9.57 14.87 16.44
C GLU A 329 -9.21 14.90 14.95
N GLY A 330 -8.60 13.83 14.43
CA GLY A 330 -8.00 13.79 13.10
C GLY A 330 -6.49 14.07 13.12
N ILE A 331 -5.88 14.21 11.94
CA ILE A 331 -4.45 14.55 11.83
C ILE A 331 -4.31 16.06 11.79
N ALA A 332 -3.72 16.64 12.84
CA ALA A 332 -3.37 18.05 12.88
C ALA A 332 -2.23 18.37 11.90
N LEU A 333 -2.60 18.70 10.66
CA LEU A 333 -1.65 18.96 9.57
C LEU A 333 -0.62 20.06 9.91
N GLY A 334 -1.03 21.10 10.65
CA GLY A 334 -0.12 22.17 11.09
C GLY A 334 1.02 21.64 11.95
N GLY A 335 0.70 20.88 13.01
CA GLY A 335 1.70 20.25 13.87
C GLY A 335 2.54 19.22 13.13
N LEU A 336 1.95 18.48 12.19
CA LEU A 336 2.68 17.53 11.34
C LEU A 336 3.73 18.23 10.47
N PHE A 337 3.36 19.31 9.80
CA PHE A 337 4.28 20.06 8.93
C PHE A 337 5.35 20.81 9.71
N GLU A 338 5.05 21.31 10.90
CA GLU A 338 6.04 21.93 11.78
C GLU A 338 7.03 20.87 12.30
N GLY A 339 6.52 19.71 12.72
CA GLY A 339 7.31 18.58 13.18
C GLY A 339 8.29 18.07 12.10
N ILE A 340 7.80 17.85 10.88
CA ILE A 340 8.63 17.46 9.73
C ILE A 340 9.70 18.51 9.44
N SER A 341 9.35 19.80 9.54
CA SER A 341 10.29 20.89 9.28
C SER A 341 11.40 20.98 10.31
N LYS A 342 11.11 20.66 11.58
CA LYS A 342 12.11 20.67 12.66
C LYS A 342 12.98 19.42 12.64
N ASN A 343 12.35 18.25 12.49
CA ASN A 343 13.01 16.94 12.58
C ASN A 343 12.57 16.02 11.42
N PRO A 344 13.06 16.27 10.19
CA PRO A 344 12.60 15.53 9.00
C PRO A 344 12.91 14.04 9.06
N ALA A 345 13.97 13.64 9.78
CA ALA A 345 14.38 12.24 9.92
C ALA A 345 13.67 11.48 11.06
N ALA A 346 12.74 12.12 11.79
CA ALA A 346 12.06 11.46 12.91
C ALA A 346 11.25 10.24 12.44
N PRO A 347 11.34 9.08 13.13
CA PRO A 347 10.63 7.86 12.75
C PRO A 347 9.11 8.00 12.64
N GLU A 348 8.55 8.94 13.40
CA GLU A 348 7.12 9.28 13.42
C GLU A 348 6.58 9.74 12.06
N TYR A 349 7.45 10.23 11.17
CA TYR A 349 7.09 10.69 9.83
C TYR A 349 7.45 9.70 8.73
N TRP A 350 8.13 8.60 9.04
CA TRP A 350 8.59 7.63 8.04
C TRP A 350 7.44 6.97 7.28
N TRP A 351 6.25 6.85 7.88
CA TRP A 351 5.08 6.32 7.21
C TRP A 351 4.64 7.21 6.04
N ILE A 352 4.81 8.54 6.15
CA ILE A 352 4.50 9.51 5.09
C ILE A 352 5.43 9.28 3.92
N TYR A 353 6.73 9.21 4.20
CA TYR A 353 7.74 8.97 3.18
C TYR A 353 7.54 7.61 2.52
N ALA A 354 7.29 6.57 3.30
CA ALA A 354 7.01 5.23 2.77
C ALA A 354 5.80 5.24 1.83
N LEU A 355 4.76 5.97 2.21
CA LEU A 355 3.50 6.04 1.47
C LEU A 355 3.62 6.85 0.17
N LEU A 356 4.36 7.96 0.19
CA LEU A 356 4.66 8.75 -1.00
C LEU A 356 5.66 8.04 -1.91
N LEU A 357 6.78 7.55 -1.36
CA LEU A 357 7.86 6.90 -2.11
C LEU A 357 7.46 5.52 -2.66
N ALA A 358 6.41 4.88 -2.14
CA ALA A 358 5.86 3.65 -2.73
C ALA A 358 5.48 3.83 -4.21
N THR A 359 5.01 5.03 -4.59
CA THR A 359 4.71 5.36 -6.00
C THR A 359 5.97 5.43 -6.88
N MET A 360 7.16 5.59 -6.28
CA MET A 360 8.46 5.61 -6.96
C MET A 360 9.05 4.21 -7.20
N ILE A 361 8.55 3.17 -6.53
CA ILE A 361 9.07 1.79 -6.66
C ILE A 361 9.17 1.34 -8.14
N PRO A 362 8.15 1.54 -9.00
CA PRO A 362 8.24 1.19 -10.41
C PRO A 362 9.38 1.93 -11.12
N SER A 363 9.55 3.23 -10.83
CA SER A 363 10.62 4.04 -11.43
C SER A 363 12.01 3.60 -11.00
N LEU A 364 12.18 3.22 -9.74
CA LEU A 364 13.42 2.64 -9.22
C LEU A 364 13.77 1.33 -9.95
N ILE A 365 12.78 0.44 -10.13
CA ILE A 365 12.97 -0.80 -10.89
C ILE A 365 13.38 -0.49 -12.34
N SER A 366 12.74 0.50 -12.97
CA SER A 366 13.10 0.95 -14.32
C SER A 366 14.56 1.42 -14.38
N LEU A 367 15.01 2.16 -13.37
CA LEU A 367 16.38 2.67 -13.29
C LEU A 367 17.39 1.56 -13.01
N MET A 368 17.05 0.55 -12.20
CA MET A 368 17.86 -0.66 -12.04
C MET A 368 17.99 -1.44 -13.36
N ILE A 369 16.89 -1.60 -14.11
CA ILE A 369 16.92 -2.25 -15.42
C ILE A 369 17.72 -1.43 -16.44
N GLY A 370 17.54 -0.11 -16.45
CA GLY A 370 18.31 0.81 -17.27
C GLY A 370 19.80 0.78 -16.95
N GLY A 371 20.15 0.72 -15.66
CA GLY A 371 21.54 0.60 -15.19
C GLY A 371 22.15 -0.75 -15.60
N ALA A 372 21.41 -1.85 -15.46
CA ALA A 372 21.83 -3.15 -15.98
C ALA A 372 22.05 -3.11 -17.50
N SER A 373 21.12 -2.51 -18.25
CA SER A 373 21.27 -2.30 -19.69
C SER A 373 22.51 -1.47 -20.05
N LEU A 374 22.83 -0.44 -19.27
CA LEU A 374 24.01 0.40 -19.47
C LEU A 374 25.30 -0.39 -19.24
N THR A 375 25.37 -1.21 -18.18
CA THR A 375 26.52 -2.08 -17.92
C THR A 375 26.72 -3.14 -19.01
N SER A 376 25.63 -3.61 -19.63
CA SER A 376 25.70 -4.48 -20.82
C SER A 376 26.30 -3.76 -22.04
N GLY A 377 26.19 -2.44 -22.10
CA GLY A 377 26.70 -1.61 -23.19
C GLY A 377 28.16 -1.22 -23.06
N ILE A 378 28.88 -1.69 -22.04
CA ILE A 378 30.31 -1.37 -21.86
C ILE A 378 31.10 -1.93 -23.05
N PRO A 379 31.89 -1.10 -23.76
CA PRO A 379 32.69 -1.55 -24.89
C PRO A 379 33.59 -2.72 -24.50
N GLY A 380 33.62 -3.77 -25.32
CA GLY A 380 34.43 -4.96 -25.09
C GLY A 380 33.77 -6.05 -24.23
N LEU A 381 32.86 -5.70 -23.31
CA LEU A 381 32.19 -6.69 -22.45
C LEU A 381 31.33 -7.70 -23.25
N PRO A 382 30.48 -7.29 -24.21
CA PRO A 382 29.75 -8.24 -25.06
C PRO A 382 30.68 -9.15 -25.87
N SER A 383 31.78 -8.61 -26.39
CA SER A 383 32.75 -9.39 -27.16
C SER A 383 33.46 -10.44 -26.29
N LEU A 384 33.76 -10.09 -25.04
CA LEU A 384 34.32 -11.01 -24.05
C LEU A 384 33.31 -12.12 -23.72
N LEU A 385 32.04 -11.76 -23.45
CA LEU A 385 30.99 -12.73 -23.14
C LEU A 385 30.74 -13.70 -24.31
N LEU A 386 30.68 -13.20 -25.54
CA LEU A 386 30.48 -14.02 -26.73
C LEU A 386 31.68 -14.96 -26.98
N ARG A 387 32.91 -14.54 -26.64
CA ARG A 387 34.10 -15.40 -26.74
C ARG A 387 34.02 -16.64 -25.85
N PHE A 388 33.39 -16.52 -24.68
CA PHE A 388 33.20 -17.65 -23.75
C PHE A 388 31.86 -18.36 -23.91
N MET A 389 31.01 -17.93 -24.85
CA MET A 389 29.70 -18.51 -25.16
C MET A 389 29.65 -19.00 -26.64
N PRO A 390 30.44 -20.02 -27.02
CA PRO A 390 30.39 -20.56 -28.36
C PRO A 390 29.04 -21.22 -28.66
N GLU A 391 28.68 -21.30 -29.95
CA GLU A 391 27.49 -22.04 -30.39
C GLU A 391 27.64 -23.53 -30.04
N GLY A 392 26.95 -24.00 -29.00
CA GLY A 392 26.98 -25.39 -28.55
C GLY A 392 27.00 -25.56 -27.03
N LYS A 393 27.54 -26.69 -26.58
CA LYS A 393 27.68 -26.97 -25.13
C LYS A 393 28.84 -26.15 -24.56
N VAL A 394 28.50 -25.20 -23.69
CA VAL A 394 29.49 -24.43 -22.92
C VAL A 394 30.15 -25.34 -21.88
N GLU A 395 31.48 -25.34 -21.82
CA GLU A 395 32.25 -26.06 -20.79
C GLU A 395 31.83 -25.64 -19.37
N ALA A 396 31.86 -26.57 -18.42
CA ALA A 396 31.38 -26.33 -17.05
C ALA A 396 32.07 -25.13 -16.39
N TRP A 397 33.37 -24.96 -16.60
CA TRP A 397 34.14 -23.82 -16.11
C TRP A 397 33.66 -22.48 -16.70
N ASN A 398 33.51 -22.42 -18.03
CA ASN A 398 33.02 -21.24 -18.73
C ASN A 398 31.58 -20.88 -18.33
N ARG A 399 30.74 -21.88 -17.99
CA ARG A 399 29.39 -21.64 -17.45
C ARG A 399 29.42 -20.92 -16.10
N THR A 400 30.26 -21.36 -15.17
CA THR A 400 30.39 -20.71 -13.86
C THR A 400 30.93 -19.30 -14.01
N TRP A 401 31.96 -19.10 -14.83
CA TRP A 401 32.51 -17.79 -15.11
C TRP A 401 31.47 -16.85 -15.74
N LEU A 402 30.73 -17.29 -16.76
CA LEU A 402 29.66 -16.52 -17.39
C LEU A 402 28.55 -16.16 -16.39
N ALA A 403 28.17 -17.10 -15.51
CA ALA A 403 27.20 -16.84 -14.47
C ALA A 403 27.68 -15.76 -13.49
N VAL A 404 28.95 -15.81 -13.07
CA VAL A 404 29.55 -14.79 -12.20
C VAL A 404 29.55 -13.41 -12.88
N VAL A 405 30.00 -13.32 -14.13
CA VAL A 405 30.06 -12.04 -14.86
C VAL A 405 28.67 -11.45 -15.07
N LEU A 406 27.70 -12.25 -15.53
CA LEU A 406 26.32 -11.77 -15.74
C LEU A 406 25.64 -11.37 -14.42
N THR A 407 25.91 -12.09 -13.33
CA THR A 407 25.41 -11.74 -11.99
C THR A 407 26.03 -10.44 -11.51
N ALA A 408 27.36 -10.28 -11.65
CA ALA A 408 28.06 -9.05 -11.28
C ALA A 408 27.55 -7.86 -12.10
N GLN A 409 27.31 -8.03 -13.40
CA GLN A 409 26.76 -7.02 -14.28
C GLN A 409 25.35 -6.59 -13.85
N LEU A 410 24.45 -7.54 -13.57
CA LEU A 410 23.12 -7.23 -13.07
C LEU A 410 23.17 -6.50 -11.72
N PHE A 411 24.05 -6.95 -10.82
CA PHE A 411 24.23 -6.36 -9.50
C PHE A 411 24.78 -4.93 -9.56
N LEU A 412 25.84 -4.71 -10.35
CA LEU A 412 26.41 -3.37 -10.57
C LEU A 412 25.40 -2.45 -11.23
N GLY A 413 24.67 -2.93 -12.23
CA GLY A 413 23.62 -2.16 -12.90
C GLY A 413 22.46 -1.79 -11.96
N ALA A 414 22.01 -2.73 -11.13
CA ALA A 414 21.00 -2.46 -10.11
C ALA A 414 21.50 -1.46 -9.05
N THR A 415 22.74 -1.61 -8.60
CA THR A 415 23.38 -0.69 -7.64
C THR A 415 23.49 0.71 -8.22
N LEU A 416 23.94 0.84 -9.47
CA LEU A 416 23.98 2.11 -10.20
C LEU A 416 22.59 2.73 -10.32
N GLY A 417 21.56 1.91 -10.58
CA GLY A 417 20.17 2.36 -10.58
C GLY A 417 19.71 2.90 -9.22
N VAL A 418 20.01 2.21 -8.12
CA VAL A 418 19.69 2.66 -6.76
C VAL A 418 20.41 3.96 -6.42
N VAL A 419 21.71 4.04 -6.69
CA VAL A 419 22.53 5.23 -6.42
C VAL A 419 22.02 6.43 -7.22
N ALA A 420 21.74 6.24 -8.52
CA ALA A 420 21.18 7.29 -9.37
C ALA A 420 19.79 7.73 -8.89
N GLY A 421 18.95 6.79 -8.45
CA GLY A 421 17.63 7.10 -7.89
C GLY A 421 17.71 7.90 -6.60
N ALA A 422 18.57 7.48 -5.67
CA ALA A 422 18.81 8.21 -4.42
C ALA A 422 19.39 9.61 -4.69
N PHE A 423 20.38 9.69 -5.58
CA PHE A 423 20.95 10.96 -6.01
C PHE A 423 19.88 11.88 -6.61
N LEU A 424 19.02 11.37 -7.49
CA LEU A 424 17.94 12.16 -8.09
C LEU A 424 16.93 12.65 -7.07
N VAL A 425 16.49 11.78 -6.16
CA VAL A 425 15.55 12.15 -5.10
C VAL A 425 16.14 13.28 -4.25
N VAL A 426 17.41 13.15 -3.83
CA VAL A 426 18.10 14.18 -3.05
C VAL A 426 18.31 15.45 -3.88
N ALA A 427 18.81 15.34 -5.10
CA ALA A 427 19.05 16.47 -5.99
C ALA A 427 17.76 17.28 -6.25
N LEU A 428 16.66 16.59 -6.54
CA LEU A 428 15.37 17.20 -6.80
C LEU A 428 14.77 17.82 -5.54
N SER A 429 14.77 17.10 -4.42
CA SER A 429 14.12 17.56 -3.18
C SER A 429 14.89 18.65 -2.44
N VAL A 430 16.23 18.62 -2.48
CA VAL A 430 17.08 19.53 -1.70
C VAL A 430 17.52 20.75 -2.51
N TYR A 431 17.74 20.61 -3.82
CA TYR A 431 18.31 21.69 -4.64
C TYR A 431 17.29 22.21 -5.65
N VAL A 432 16.81 21.37 -6.57
CA VAL A 432 16.02 21.84 -7.72
C VAL A 432 14.64 22.39 -7.30
N MET A 433 13.90 21.67 -6.48
CA MET A 433 12.56 22.09 -6.07
C MET A 433 12.60 23.35 -5.19
N PRO A 434 13.45 23.46 -4.15
CA PRO A 434 13.55 24.68 -3.36
C PRO A 434 13.98 25.89 -4.17
N ASP A 435 14.99 25.76 -5.06
CA ASP A 435 15.45 26.88 -5.90
C ASP A 435 14.37 27.39 -6.85
N ALA A 436 13.47 26.50 -7.30
CA ALA A 436 12.31 26.87 -8.11
C ALA A 436 11.13 27.43 -7.31
N GLY A 437 11.24 27.55 -5.98
CA GLY A 437 10.12 27.90 -5.09
C GLY A 437 9.04 26.80 -5.02
N LEU A 438 9.39 25.57 -5.40
CA LEU A 438 8.51 24.41 -5.48
C LEU A 438 8.75 23.43 -4.32
N SER A 439 9.08 23.92 -3.12
CA SER A 439 9.20 23.08 -1.94
C SER A 439 7.90 22.32 -1.67
N LEU A 440 7.95 20.99 -1.70
CA LEU A 440 6.77 20.14 -1.53
C LEU A 440 6.07 20.41 -0.19
N LEU A 441 6.86 20.68 0.87
CA LEU A 441 6.34 20.99 2.19
C LEU A 441 5.63 22.35 2.21
N GLU A 442 6.16 23.35 1.51
CA GLU A 442 5.52 24.67 1.41
C GLU A 442 4.25 24.63 0.58
N GLN A 443 4.24 23.89 -0.53
CA GLN A 443 3.03 23.66 -1.31
C GLN A 443 1.96 22.92 -0.51
N ALA A 444 2.36 21.88 0.24
CA ALA A 444 1.45 21.16 1.13
C ALA A 444 0.87 22.09 2.22
N ARG A 445 1.70 22.96 2.81
CA ARG A 445 1.24 23.99 3.75
C ARG A 445 0.30 25.00 3.10
N ALA A 446 0.58 25.44 1.88
CA ALA A 446 -0.25 26.39 1.16
C ALA A 446 -1.62 25.78 0.83
N VAL A 447 -1.67 24.53 0.35
CA VAL A 447 -2.92 23.80 0.13
C VAL A 447 -3.67 23.60 1.45
N ALA A 448 -2.96 23.26 2.52
CA ALA A 448 -3.59 23.13 3.83
C ALA A 448 -4.15 24.47 4.34
N ALA A 449 -3.46 25.58 4.12
CA ALA A 449 -3.92 26.92 4.51
C ALA A 449 -5.15 27.39 3.70
N LEU A 450 -5.31 26.92 2.46
CA LEU A 450 -6.50 27.20 1.67
C LEU A 450 -7.76 26.55 2.25
N ASP A 451 -7.63 25.40 2.91
CA ASP A 451 -8.77 24.65 3.46
C ASP A 451 -9.93 24.48 2.47
N LEU A 452 -9.57 23.96 1.29
CA LEU A 452 -10.49 23.80 0.15
C LEU A 452 -11.81 23.09 0.53
N PRO A 453 -11.82 22.00 1.32
CA PRO A 453 -13.07 21.33 1.69
C PRO A 453 -14.02 22.25 2.47
N ALA A 454 -13.51 23.01 3.45
CA ALA A 454 -14.32 23.95 4.22
C ALA A 454 -14.86 25.08 3.34
N GLN A 455 -14.04 25.63 2.44
CA GLN A 455 -14.48 26.68 1.51
C GLN A 455 -15.60 26.19 0.57
N VAL A 456 -15.44 24.98 0.01
CA VAL A 456 -16.44 24.38 -0.88
C VAL A 456 -17.73 24.08 -0.10
N GLY A 457 -17.62 23.55 1.11
CA GLY A 457 -18.77 23.32 2.00
C GLY A 457 -19.53 24.61 2.30
N ALA A 458 -18.81 25.67 2.69
CA ALA A 458 -19.39 26.98 2.95
C ALA A 458 -20.04 27.61 1.71
N TYR A 459 -19.46 27.40 0.52
CA TYR A 459 -20.05 27.86 -0.74
C TYR A 459 -21.35 27.10 -1.03
N LEU A 460 -21.34 25.77 -0.95
CA LEU A 460 -22.54 24.94 -1.18
C LEU A 460 -23.68 25.27 -0.20
N ALA A 461 -23.35 25.49 1.08
CA ALA A 461 -24.31 25.87 2.11
C ALA A 461 -24.97 27.24 1.87
N ARG A 462 -24.41 28.11 1.02
CA ARG A 462 -25.05 29.38 0.63
C ARG A 462 -26.06 29.23 -0.51
N PHE A 463 -26.02 28.13 -1.26
CA PHE A 463 -26.93 27.88 -2.38
C PHE A 463 -28.11 26.97 -2.02
N LEU A 464 -27.98 26.22 -0.92
CA LEU A 464 -29.07 25.47 -0.30
C LEU A 464 -29.81 26.37 0.68
#